data_AF-A0A813VIH8-F1
#
_entry.id   AF-A0A813VIH8-F1
#
_cell.length_a   1.000
_cell.length_b   1.000
_cell.length_c   1.000
_cell.angle_alpha   90.00
_cell.angle_beta   90.00
_cell.angle_gamma   90.00
#
_symmetry.space_group_name_H-M   'P 1'
#
loop_
_entity.id
_entity.type
_entity.pdbx_description
1 polymer ?
#
loop_
_entity_poly.entity_id
_entity_poly.type
_entity_poly.pdbx_seq_one_letter_code
_entity_poly.pdbx_strand_id
1 'polypeptide(L)'
;MDSRVYHRTSCAESMEGRKKMIKPQLSFSLESILKNPEVFSVCRYRIYPRTRVPKHSIAKTMHGYRVKYRFCKAQCDAAKRCIAVQYRGVGTKYGTCHLVKDVPKKKKEGRLPHVLSKKAQTLRGIKAKLYNKRRHNEKIQMKKTIKSHEEKETKQRQEVPEGALPTYLLDRETETRSKVLSNSIKQKRKEKAGKWDVPIPKVKAMSEAEVFRVVQSGKRKTWKRLVTKPCFVGEAFTRKPPKYERFIRPMALRFTKAHVTHPELKATFQLPILGVKKNPSSPLYTSLGVITKGTVLEVNVSELGLVTQGGKVVWGKYAQVTNHPENDGCINAVLLV
;
A
#
# COMPACT_ATOMS: atom_id res chain seq x y z
N MET A 1 -38.51 -20.25 -63.10
CA MET A 1 -37.12 -20.70 -63.27
C MET A 1 -36.42 -20.46 -61.95
N ASP A 2 -36.30 -21.55 -61.20
CA ASP A 2 -35.28 -21.93 -60.20
C ASP A 2 -34.86 -20.93 -59.11
N SER A 3 -34.72 -21.27 -57.83
CA SER A 3 -35.14 -22.37 -56.95
C SER A 3 -34.74 -21.94 -55.51
N ARG A 4 -35.45 -22.46 -54.51
CA ARG A 4 -35.25 -22.21 -53.07
C ARG A 4 -33.92 -22.79 -52.57
N VAL A 5 -33.40 -22.29 -51.43
CA VAL A 5 -33.05 -23.07 -50.19
C VAL A 5 -32.29 -22.17 -49.17
N TYR A 6 -32.70 -22.25 -47.90
CA TYR A 6 -32.00 -21.75 -46.71
C TYR A 6 -30.98 -22.78 -46.19
N HIS A 7 -29.79 -22.36 -45.71
CA HIS A 7 -29.23 -22.58 -44.33
C HIS A 7 -27.69 -22.55 -44.19
N ARG A 8 -27.25 -21.81 -43.15
CA ARG A 8 -26.20 -22.04 -42.11
C ARG A 8 -24.70 -22.26 -42.43
N THR A 9 -23.93 -21.36 -41.80
CA THR A 9 -22.65 -21.52 -41.05
C THR A 9 -21.37 -21.92 -41.79
N SER A 10 -20.37 -21.02 -41.76
CA SER A 10 -19.01 -21.32 -41.30
C SER A 10 -18.13 -20.06 -41.21
N CYS A 11 -17.15 -20.12 -40.31
CA CYS A 11 -16.16 -19.10 -39.98
C CYS A 11 -15.27 -18.66 -41.15
N ALA A 12 -14.81 -17.39 -41.15
CA ALA A 12 -13.44 -17.01 -41.53
C ALA A 12 -13.22 -15.49 -41.32
N GLU A 13 -12.11 -15.16 -40.65
CA GLU A 13 -11.24 -13.98 -40.88
C GLU A 13 -11.85 -12.58 -40.58
N SER A 14 -11.17 -11.57 -40.04
CA SER A 14 -9.76 -11.25 -39.89
C SER A 14 -9.67 -10.13 -38.84
N MET A 15 -8.63 -10.12 -38.00
CA MET A 15 -8.03 -8.87 -37.51
C MET A 15 -6.69 -9.18 -36.83
N GLU A 16 -5.63 -8.90 -37.58
CA GLU A 16 -4.25 -8.85 -37.11
C GLU A 16 -3.99 -7.68 -36.16
N GLY A 17 -3.22 -7.96 -35.11
CA GLY A 17 -2.15 -7.05 -34.68
C GLY A 17 -2.50 -5.97 -33.65
N ARG A 18 -2.25 -6.27 -32.35
CA ARG A 18 -1.04 -5.84 -31.63
C ARG A 18 -1.13 -6.12 -30.10
N LYS A 19 -0.10 -6.82 -29.61
CA LYS A 19 0.43 -6.89 -28.23
C LYS A 19 -0.51 -7.44 -27.13
N LYS A 20 -0.63 -8.77 -27.05
CA LYS A 20 -1.07 -9.50 -25.85
C LYS A 20 0.11 -9.76 -24.92
N MET A 21 0.05 -9.25 -23.68
CA MET A 21 0.72 -9.89 -22.54
C MET A 21 0.12 -11.28 -22.37
N ILE A 22 0.89 -12.31 -22.71
CA ILE A 22 0.50 -13.70 -22.53
C ILE A 22 0.59 -14.02 -21.04
N LYS A 23 -0.58 -14.04 -20.37
CA LYS A 23 -0.80 -14.95 -19.25
C LYS A 23 -0.71 -16.37 -19.82
N PRO A 24 0.21 -17.24 -19.39
CA PRO A 24 0.05 -18.66 -19.67
C PRO A 24 -1.13 -19.15 -18.83
N GLN A 25 -2.27 -19.35 -19.51
CA GLN A 25 -3.35 -20.20 -19.05
C GLN A 25 -2.74 -21.57 -18.70
N LEU A 26 -2.66 -21.86 -17.40
CA LEU A 26 -2.37 -23.20 -16.89
C LEU A 26 -3.60 -24.07 -17.13
N SER A 27 -3.77 -24.52 -18.37
CA SER A 27 -4.62 -25.64 -18.74
C SER A 27 -3.80 -26.60 -19.58
N PHE A 28 -2.81 -27.25 -18.93
CA PHE A 28 -2.19 -28.43 -19.49
C PHE A 28 -2.84 -29.64 -18.83
N SER A 29 -3.67 -30.33 -19.61
CA SER A 29 -4.32 -31.58 -19.24
C SER A 29 -3.26 -32.63 -18.86
N LEU A 30 -3.50 -33.26 -17.71
CA LEU A 30 -2.66 -34.26 -17.05
C LEU A 30 -2.42 -35.56 -17.86
N GLU A 31 -3.02 -35.69 -19.05
CA GLU A 31 -2.94 -36.90 -19.87
C GLU A 31 -1.68 -36.97 -20.77
N SER A 32 -1.02 -35.85 -21.04
CA SER A 32 0.11 -35.79 -21.99
C SER A 32 1.48 -36.18 -21.40
N ILE A 33 1.60 -36.30 -20.07
CA ILE A 33 2.87 -36.61 -19.40
C ILE A 33 3.05 -38.14 -19.18
N LEU A 34 1.97 -38.92 -19.23
CA LEU A 34 2.01 -40.37 -18.95
C LEU A 34 2.45 -41.25 -20.13
N LYS A 35 2.68 -40.69 -21.33
CA LYS A 35 3.00 -41.47 -22.54
C LYS A 35 4.46 -41.46 -23.01
N ASN A 36 5.38 -40.78 -22.31
CA ASN A 36 6.79 -40.70 -22.72
C ASN A 36 7.75 -41.35 -21.71
N PRO A 37 8.26 -42.58 -21.95
CA PRO A 37 9.23 -43.24 -21.07
C PRO A 37 10.66 -42.65 -21.15
N GLU A 38 10.95 -41.68 -22.01
CA GLU A 38 12.32 -41.18 -22.21
C GLU A 38 12.82 -40.15 -21.18
N VAL A 39 11.96 -39.64 -20.28
CA VAL A 39 12.36 -38.61 -19.29
C VAL A 39 13.09 -39.22 -18.07
N PHE A 40 13.14 -40.55 -17.95
CA PHE A 40 13.73 -41.23 -16.79
C PHE A 40 15.23 -41.56 -16.91
N SER A 41 15.89 -41.34 -18.05
CA SER A 41 17.28 -41.81 -18.26
C SER A 41 18.39 -40.83 -17.81
N VAL A 42 18.08 -39.57 -17.46
CA VAL A 42 19.13 -38.54 -17.25
C VAL A 42 19.57 -38.37 -15.78
N CYS A 43 19.12 -39.22 -14.85
CA CYS A 43 19.53 -39.16 -13.43
C CYS A 43 20.73 -40.05 -13.04
N ARG A 44 21.41 -40.68 -13.99
CA ARG A 44 22.74 -41.25 -13.77
C ARG A 44 23.68 -40.67 -14.81
N TYR A 45 24.59 -39.81 -14.39
CA TYR A 45 26.00 -39.74 -14.81
C TYR A 45 26.61 -38.46 -14.24
N ARG A 46 27.48 -38.65 -13.25
CA ARG A 46 28.38 -37.65 -12.71
C ARG A 46 29.59 -37.60 -13.64
N ILE A 47 29.55 -36.77 -14.67
CA ILE A 47 30.71 -36.53 -15.55
C ILE A 47 30.81 -35.02 -15.78
N TYR A 48 31.88 -34.41 -15.25
CA TYR A 48 32.30 -33.07 -15.65
C TYR A 48 33.20 -33.21 -16.89
N PRO A 49 32.86 -32.66 -18.06
CA PRO A 49 33.87 -32.39 -19.07
C PRO A 49 34.54 -31.04 -18.77
N ARG A 50 35.85 -31.09 -18.55
CA ARG A 50 36.74 -29.92 -18.56
C ARG A 50 36.83 -29.42 -20.01
N THR A 51 36.28 -28.25 -20.31
CA THR A 51 36.58 -27.51 -21.56
C THR A 51 37.38 -26.26 -21.23
N ARG A 52 38.49 -26.04 -21.97
CA ARG A 52 39.32 -24.83 -21.87
C ARG A 52 38.52 -23.62 -22.38
N VAL A 53 38.47 -22.56 -21.58
CA VAL A 53 37.75 -21.31 -21.89
C VAL A 53 38.75 -20.22 -22.28
N PRO A 54 38.57 -19.48 -23.39
CA PRO A 54 39.40 -18.32 -23.70
C PRO A 54 39.17 -17.17 -22.69
N LYS A 55 40.24 -16.40 -22.41
CA LYS A 55 40.40 -15.54 -21.22
C LYS A 55 39.51 -14.29 -21.11
N HIS A 56 38.57 -14.03 -22.02
CA HIS A 56 37.73 -12.82 -21.94
C HIS A 56 36.28 -13.13 -21.52
N SER A 57 35.92 -12.63 -20.34
CA SER A 57 34.57 -12.59 -19.72
C SER A 57 34.07 -13.81 -18.92
N ILE A 58 34.97 -14.51 -18.22
CA ILE A 58 34.66 -15.65 -17.33
C ILE A 58 33.53 -15.36 -16.31
N ALA A 59 33.39 -14.12 -15.82
CA ALA A 59 32.40 -13.79 -14.79
C ALA A 59 30.93 -13.75 -15.28
N LYS A 60 30.66 -13.20 -16.48
CA LYS A 60 29.28 -13.07 -17.02
C LYS A 60 28.74 -14.42 -17.49
N THR A 61 29.58 -15.23 -18.13
CA THR A 61 29.24 -16.59 -18.55
C THR A 61 29.02 -17.50 -17.34
N MET A 62 29.90 -17.47 -16.33
CA MET A 62 29.71 -18.22 -15.07
C MET A 62 28.43 -17.81 -14.32
N HIS A 63 28.06 -16.52 -14.31
CA HIS A 63 26.80 -16.06 -13.71
C HIS A 63 25.59 -16.60 -14.48
N GLY A 64 25.63 -16.58 -15.82
CA GLY A 64 24.61 -17.17 -16.68
C GLY A 64 24.44 -18.68 -16.45
N TYR A 65 25.54 -19.43 -16.32
CA TYR A 65 25.51 -20.86 -15.98
C TYR A 65 24.99 -21.12 -14.57
N ARG A 66 25.34 -20.28 -13.58
CA ARG A 66 24.87 -20.41 -12.19
C ARG A 66 23.39 -20.08 -12.05
N VAL A 67 22.89 -19.11 -12.81
CA VAL A 67 21.45 -18.78 -12.89
C VAL A 67 20.67 -19.89 -13.60
N LYS A 68 21.17 -20.41 -14.73
CA LYS A 68 20.57 -21.58 -15.40
C LYS A 68 20.54 -22.81 -14.49
N TYR A 69 21.62 -23.09 -13.76
CA TYR A 69 21.67 -24.21 -12.81
C TYR A 69 20.69 -24.03 -11.64
N ARG A 70 20.56 -22.81 -11.09
CA ARG A 70 19.57 -22.50 -10.05
C ARG A 70 18.14 -22.64 -10.56
N PHE A 71 17.86 -22.20 -11.79
CA PHE A 71 16.54 -22.31 -12.41
C PHE A 71 16.18 -23.78 -12.69
N CYS A 72 17.12 -24.55 -13.24
CA CYS A 72 16.95 -25.99 -13.50
C CYS A 72 16.81 -26.79 -12.19
N LYS A 73 17.57 -26.44 -11.15
CA LYS A 73 17.44 -27.05 -9.82
C LYS A 73 16.10 -26.67 -9.16
N ALA A 74 15.64 -25.42 -9.30
CA ALA A 74 14.32 -25.00 -8.80
C ALA A 74 13.17 -25.70 -9.54
N GLN A 75 13.28 -25.91 -10.86
CA GLN A 75 12.33 -26.70 -11.65
C GLN A 75 12.33 -28.17 -11.23
N CYS A 76 13.52 -28.76 -10.99
CA CYS A 76 13.64 -30.14 -10.52
C CYS A 76 13.11 -30.31 -9.08
N ASP A 77 13.34 -29.34 -8.19
CA ASP A 77 12.81 -29.34 -6.81
C ASP A 77 11.28 -29.08 -6.80
N ALA A 78 10.76 -28.27 -7.71
CA ALA A 78 9.32 -28.08 -7.92
C ALA A 78 8.67 -29.36 -8.47
N ALA A 79 9.29 -30.01 -9.45
CA ALA A 79 8.83 -31.28 -9.99
C ALA A 79 8.85 -32.38 -8.91
N LYS A 80 9.92 -32.48 -8.11
CA LYS A 80 9.99 -33.39 -6.94
C LYS A 80 8.91 -33.10 -5.90
N ARG A 81 8.55 -31.84 -5.67
CA ARG A 81 7.44 -31.46 -4.77
C ARG A 81 6.07 -31.82 -5.36
N CYS A 82 5.85 -31.60 -6.65
CA CYS A 82 4.60 -31.98 -7.34
C CYS A 82 4.42 -33.50 -7.32
N ILE A 83 5.48 -34.25 -7.63
CA ILE A 83 5.54 -35.70 -7.51
C ILE A 83 5.23 -36.12 -6.06
N ALA A 84 5.90 -35.54 -5.05
CA ALA A 84 5.64 -35.89 -3.64
C ALA A 84 4.22 -35.56 -3.12
N VAL A 85 3.50 -34.63 -3.75
CA VAL A 85 2.08 -34.33 -3.46
C VAL A 85 1.16 -35.35 -4.15
N GLN A 86 1.46 -35.73 -5.39
CA GLN A 86 0.74 -36.78 -6.12
C GLN A 86 0.88 -38.14 -5.42
N TYR A 87 2.09 -38.56 -5.03
CA TYR A 87 2.30 -39.84 -4.33
C TYR A 87 1.71 -39.88 -2.91
N ARG A 88 1.48 -38.73 -2.25
CA ARG A 88 0.74 -38.67 -0.97
C ARG A 88 -0.76 -38.83 -1.13
N GLY A 89 -1.34 -38.36 -2.25
CA GLY A 89 -2.77 -38.49 -2.54
C GLY A 89 -3.17 -39.87 -3.08
N VAL A 90 -2.25 -40.56 -3.77
CA VAL A 90 -2.50 -41.91 -4.32
C VAL A 90 -2.44 -42.98 -3.20
N GLY A 91 -1.52 -42.85 -2.23
CA GLY A 91 -1.45 -43.75 -1.07
C GLY A 91 -2.63 -43.65 -0.09
N THR A 92 -3.52 -42.66 -0.24
CA THR A 92 -4.78 -42.58 0.53
C THR A 92 -5.99 -43.15 -0.20
N LYS A 93 -5.89 -43.41 -1.52
CA LYS A 93 -7.01 -43.97 -2.32
C LYS A 93 -7.00 -45.50 -2.38
N TYR A 94 -5.81 -46.11 -2.38
CA TYR A 94 -5.67 -47.57 -2.46
C TYR A 94 -4.58 -48.03 -1.48
N GLY A 95 -4.97 -48.37 -0.25
CA GLY A 95 -4.05 -48.95 0.75
C GLY A 95 -4.15 -48.29 2.12
N THR A 96 -4.66 -49.05 3.08
CA THR A 96 -4.88 -48.72 4.51
C THR A 96 -5.87 -47.60 4.78
N CYS A 97 -7.11 -48.01 5.04
CA CYS A 97 -8.09 -47.21 5.76
C CYS A 97 -7.47 -46.70 7.07
N HIS A 98 -7.34 -45.39 7.19
CA HIS A 98 -6.86 -44.69 8.39
C HIS A 98 -7.89 -44.70 9.53
N LEU A 99 -8.55 -45.85 9.80
CA LEU A 99 -9.53 -46.00 10.88
C LEU A 99 -8.97 -45.58 12.26
N VAL A 100 -7.63 -45.62 12.42
CA VAL A 100 -6.91 -45.22 13.64
C VAL A 100 -6.59 -43.72 13.70
N LYS A 101 -6.68 -42.92 12.62
CA LYS A 101 -6.35 -41.47 12.66
C LYS A 101 -7.52 -40.60 13.09
N ASP A 102 -8.75 -41.08 12.99
CA ASP A 102 -9.93 -40.28 13.33
C ASP A 102 -10.18 -40.24 14.83
N VAL A 103 -9.89 -41.33 15.55
CA VAL A 103 -10.00 -41.40 17.02
C VAL A 103 -9.07 -40.37 17.71
N PRO A 104 -7.78 -40.21 17.35
CA PRO A 104 -6.91 -39.18 17.88
C PRO A 104 -7.33 -37.75 17.50
N LYS A 105 -7.85 -37.53 16.29
CA LYS A 105 -8.35 -36.21 15.86
C LYS A 105 -9.58 -35.79 16.67
N LYS A 106 -10.57 -36.68 16.81
CA LYS A 106 -11.76 -36.47 17.65
C LYS A 106 -11.38 -36.21 19.11
N LYS A 107 -10.45 -36.99 19.67
CA LYS A 107 -9.92 -36.77 21.04
C LYS A 107 -9.20 -35.42 21.14
N LYS A 108 -8.47 -34.99 20.11
CA LYS A 108 -7.81 -33.68 20.07
C LYS A 108 -8.83 -32.55 20.05
N GLU A 109 -9.83 -32.62 19.17
CA GLU A 109 -10.91 -31.64 19.04
C GLU A 109 -11.73 -31.50 20.34
N GLY A 110 -12.11 -32.62 20.96
CA GLY A 110 -12.79 -32.60 22.25
C GLY A 110 -11.96 -31.96 23.38
N ARG A 111 -10.61 -32.04 23.33
CA ARG A 111 -9.72 -31.39 24.31
C ARG A 111 -9.48 -29.91 24.02
N LEU A 112 -9.70 -29.44 22.79
CA LEU A 112 -9.45 -28.05 22.41
C LEU A 112 -10.11 -27.01 23.33
N PRO A 113 -11.41 -27.08 23.71
CA PRO A 113 -12.03 -26.06 24.55
C PRO A 113 -11.32 -25.92 25.91
N HIS A 114 -10.97 -27.03 26.56
CA HIS A 114 -10.23 -27.02 27.83
C HIS A 114 -8.81 -26.49 27.64
N VAL A 115 -8.12 -26.90 26.58
CA VAL A 115 -6.78 -26.40 26.27
C VAL A 115 -6.80 -24.90 26.00
N LEU A 116 -7.82 -24.39 25.31
CA LEU A 116 -8.00 -22.96 25.04
C LEU A 116 -8.28 -22.19 26.33
N SER A 117 -9.20 -22.66 27.17
CA SER A 117 -9.49 -22.06 28.48
C SER A 117 -8.24 -22.03 29.39
N LYS A 118 -7.53 -23.16 29.49
CA LYS A 118 -6.28 -23.26 30.25
C LYS A 118 -5.21 -22.31 29.71
N LYS A 119 -5.08 -22.17 28.38
CA LYS A 119 -4.14 -21.20 27.78
C LYS A 119 -4.54 -19.76 28.11
N ALA A 120 -5.82 -19.43 28.12
CA ALA A 120 -6.29 -18.09 28.48
C ALA A 120 -5.90 -17.71 29.92
N GLN A 121 -5.99 -18.67 30.86
CA GLN A 121 -5.69 -18.45 32.28
C GLN A 121 -4.19 -18.51 32.60
N THR A 122 -3.43 -19.39 31.93
CA THR A 122 -2.02 -19.65 32.28
C THR A 122 -1.03 -18.74 31.56
N LEU A 123 -1.36 -18.23 30.36
CA LEU A 123 -0.47 -17.33 29.64
C LEU A 123 -0.34 -15.99 30.38
N ARG A 124 0.89 -15.49 30.50
CA ARG A 124 1.21 -14.20 31.14
C ARG A 124 1.93 -13.26 30.16
N GLY A 125 1.91 -11.96 30.47
CA GLY A 125 2.64 -10.93 29.71
C GLY A 125 2.18 -10.78 28.25
N ILE A 126 3.13 -10.62 27.33
CA ILE A 126 2.86 -10.38 25.90
C ILE A 126 2.12 -11.56 25.26
N LYS A 127 2.44 -12.80 25.67
CA LYS A 127 1.80 -14.01 25.14
C LYS A 127 0.29 -14.02 25.44
N ALA A 128 -0.11 -13.58 26.63
CA ALA A 128 -1.52 -13.44 27.00
C ALA A 128 -2.23 -12.38 26.14
N LYS A 129 -1.60 -11.21 25.96
CA LYS A 129 -2.14 -10.12 25.13
C LYS A 129 -2.36 -10.54 23.68
N LEU A 130 -1.37 -11.20 23.07
CA LEU A 130 -1.47 -11.72 21.71
C LEU A 130 -2.56 -12.78 21.58
N TYR A 131 -2.65 -13.69 22.56
CA TYR A 131 -3.67 -14.73 22.59
C TYR A 131 -5.08 -14.13 22.66
N ASN A 132 -5.30 -13.16 23.55
CA ASN A 132 -6.60 -12.47 23.68
C ASN A 132 -6.97 -11.68 22.42
N LYS A 133 -6.01 -10.97 21.81
CA LYS A 133 -6.22 -10.27 20.53
C LYS A 133 -6.65 -11.24 19.42
N ARG A 134 -5.98 -12.39 19.32
CA ARG A 134 -6.35 -13.45 18.37
C ARG A 134 -7.77 -13.97 18.61
N ARG A 135 -8.11 -14.29 19.87
CA ARG A 135 -9.46 -14.78 20.23
C ARG A 135 -10.55 -13.74 19.97
N HIS A 136 -10.26 -12.46 20.20
CA HIS A 136 -11.18 -11.37 19.88
C HIS A 136 -11.46 -11.28 18.37
N ASN A 137 -10.42 -11.36 17.55
CA ASN A 137 -10.56 -11.37 16.09
C ASN A 137 -11.35 -12.59 15.59
N GLU A 138 -11.08 -13.78 16.12
CA GLU A 138 -11.82 -15.01 15.80
C GLU A 138 -13.32 -14.86 16.14
N LYS A 139 -13.65 -14.29 17.31
CA LYS A 139 -15.04 -14.00 17.70
C LYS A 139 -15.72 -13.00 16.75
N ILE A 140 -15.03 -11.93 16.36
CA ILE A 140 -15.57 -10.93 15.42
C ILE A 140 -15.82 -11.58 14.05
N GLN A 141 -14.88 -12.39 13.57
CA GLN A 141 -15.03 -13.08 12.29
C GLN A 141 -16.24 -14.02 12.30
N MET A 142 -16.38 -14.84 13.35
CA MET A 142 -17.54 -15.74 13.50
C MET A 142 -18.87 -14.98 13.61
N LYS A 143 -18.89 -13.85 14.34
CA LYS A 143 -20.09 -12.99 14.42
C LYS A 143 -20.46 -12.42 13.06
N LYS A 144 -19.48 -11.94 12.28
CA LYS A 144 -19.72 -11.43 10.92
C LYS A 144 -20.23 -12.53 9.98
N THR A 145 -19.69 -13.75 10.07
CA THR A 145 -20.16 -14.87 9.23
C THR A 145 -21.57 -15.30 9.60
N ILE A 146 -21.89 -15.42 10.89
CA ILE A 146 -23.24 -15.76 11.35
C ILE A 146 -24.23 -14.69 10.88
N LYS A 147 -23.93 -13.41 11.13
CA LYS A 147 -24.78 -12.31 10.68
C LYS A 147 -25.00 -12.30 9.18
N SER A 148 -23.95 -12.54 8.39
CA SER A 148 -24.06 -12.61 6.92
C SER A 148 -24.85 -13.83 6.43
N HIS A 149 -24.92 -14.91 7.22
CA HIS A 149 -25.76 -16.08 6.92
C HIS A 149 -27.22 -15.79 7.28
N GLU A 150 -27.48 -15.23 8.45
CA GLU A 150 -28.82 -14.79 8.90
C GLU A 150 -29.43 -13.78 7.91
N GLU A 151 -28.67 -12.75 7.52
CA GLU A 151 -29.10 -11.74 6.54
C GLU A 151 -29.38 -12.33 5.14
N LYS A 152 -28.72 -13.43 4.76
CA LYS A 152 -28.99 -14.14 3.50
C LYS A 152 -30.24 -15.02 3.58
N GLU A 153 -30.48 -15.62 4.74
CA GLU A 153 -31.66 -16.44 5.01
C GLU A 153 -32.92 -15.57 5.04
N THR A 154 -32.85 -14.40 5.68
CA THR A 154 -33.92 -13.41 5.62
C THR A 154 -33.83 -12.60 4.33
N LYS A 155 -34.42 -13.09 3.24
CA LYS A 155 -34.62 -12.30 2.01
C LYS A 155 -35.62 -11.16 2.26
N GLN A 156 -35.21 -10.11 2.96
CA GLN A 156 -35.99 -8.89 3.03
C GLN A 156 -35.84 -8.16 1.70
N ARG A 157 -36.94 -8.07 0.94
CA ARG A 157 -37.05 -7.21 -0.23
C ARG A 157 -36.91 -5.78 0.28
N GLN A 158 -35.78 -5.13 0.01
CA GLN A 158 -35.62 -3.71 0.36
C GLN A 158 -36.64 -2.92 -0.48
N GLU A 159 -37.68 -2.42 0.17
CA GLU A 159 -38.54 -1.40 -0.42
C GLU A 159 -37.69 -0.17 -0.66
N VAL A 160 -37.62 0.26 -1.92
CA VAL A 160 -36.87 1.45 -2.31
C VAL A 160 -37.57 2.63 -1.64
N PRO A 161 -36.93 3.38 -0.74
CA PRO A 161 -37.57 4.52 -0.11
C PRO A 161 -37.99 5.53 -1.20
N GLU A 162 -39.25 5.98 -1.15
CA GLU A 162 -39.84 6.96 -2.07
C GLU A 162 -39.15 8.32 -1.92
N GLY A 163 -38.00 8.44 -2.58
CA GLY A 163 -37.14 9.61 -2.54
C GLY A 163 -35.90 9.40 -3.42
N ALA A 164 -36.09 8.74 -4.57
CA ALA A 164 -35.02 8.40 -5.50
C ALA A 164 -34.34 9.68 -6.02
N LEU A 165 -33.21 10.04 -5.40
CA LEU A 165 -32.33 11.04 -5.95
C LEU A 165 -31.71 10.48 -7.23
N PRO A 166 -31.57 11.29 -8.29
CA PRO A 166 -30.79 10.92 -9.45
C PRO A 166 -29.39 10.44 -9.04
N THR A 167 -28.80 9.51 -9.79
CA THR A 167 -27.51 8.88 -9.45
C THR A 167 -26.39 9.87 -9.17
N TYR A 168 -26.40 11.04 -9.83
CA TYR A 168 -25.44 12.13 -9.65
C TYR A 168 -25.65 12.99 -8.38
N LEU A 169 -26.75 12.79 -7.65
CA LEU A 169 -27.10 13.47 -6.40
C LEU A 169 -27.00 12.55 -5.16
N LEU A 170 -26.86 11.23 -5.34
CA LEU A 170 -26.80 10.27 -4.24
C LEU A 170 -25.61 10.50 -3.29
N ASP A 171 -24.45 10.93 -3.81
CA ASP A 171 -23.22 11.16 -3.02
C ASP A 171 -23.08 12.60 -2.47
N ARG A 172 -24.07 13.46 -2.75
CA ARG A 172 -24.10 14.85 -2.27
C ARG A 172 -25.17 14.96 -1.20
N GLU A 173 -24.80 14.77 0.07
CA GLU A 173 -25.71 15.00 1.20
C GLU A 173 -26.36 16.39 1.06
N THR A 174 -27.64 16.40 0.72
CA THR A 174 -28.39 17.64 0.52
C THR A 174 -29.13 17.91 1.82
N GLU A 175 -28.60 18.79 2.66
CA GLU A 175 -29.30 19.28 3.84
C GLU A 175 -30.66 19.88 3.41
N THR A 176 -31.72 19.49 4.12
CA THR A 176 -33.11 19.87 3.84
C THR A 176 -33.29 21.40 3.94
N ARG A 177 -33.32 22.06 2.78
CA ARG A 177 -33.14 23.51 2.60
C ARG A 177 -34.31 24.41 3.01
N SER A 178 -35.47 23.89 3.34
CA SER A 178 -36.69 24.70 3.32
C SER A 178 -36.84 25.66 4.51
N LYS A 179 -36.15 25.43 5.64
CA LYS A 179 -36.21 26.29 6.85
C LYS A 179 -34.91 27.06 7.16
N VAL A 180 -33.87 26.92 6.35
CA VAL A 180 -32.50 27.43 6.62
C VAL A 180 -32.22 28.79 5.93
N LEU A 181 -33.07 29.25 5.00
CA LEU A 181 -32.80 30.46 4.20
C LEU A 181 -32.69 31.78 5.00
N SER A 182 -33.41 31.90 6.12
CA SER A 182 -33.41 33.12 6.95
C SER A 182 -32.22 33.18 7.94
N ASN A 183 -31.82 32.03 8.50
CA ASN A 183 -30.63 31.93 9.35
C ASN A 183 -29.33 31.94 8.53
N SER A 184 -29.36 31.46 7.29
CA SER A 184 -28.21 31.43 6.39
C SER A 184 -27.77 32.82 5.88
N ILE A 185 -28.62 33.86 5.85
CA ILE A 185 -28.17 35.22 5.54
C ILE A 185 -27.34 35.80 6.70
N LYS A 186 -27.75 35.51 7.94
CA LYS A 186 -27.00 35.89 9.15
C LYS A 186 -25.71 35.07 9.28
N GLN A 187 -25.74 33.78 8.93
CA GLN A 187 -24.55 32.94 8.84
C GLN A 187 -23.63 33.38 7.70
N LYS A 188 -24.11 33.70 6.49
CA LYS A 188 -23.28 34.19 5.37
C LYS A 188 -22.50 35.48 5.69
N ARG A 189 -23.05 36.35 6.54
CA ARG A 189 -22.32 37.54 7.06
C ARG A 189 -21.23 37.16 8.08
N LYS A 190 -21.44 36.11 8.89
CA LYS A 190 -20.42 35.55 9.82
C LYS A 190 -19.41 34.62 9.13
N GLU A 191 -19.83 33.89 8.10
CA GLU A 191 -19.02 32.95 7.30
C GLU A 191 -18.00 33.67 6.43
N LYS A 192 -18.23 34.92 6.00
CA LYS A 192 -17.22 35.69 5.23
C LYS A 192 -15.85 35.72 5.91
N ALA A 193 -15.80 35.61 7.24
CA ALA A 193 -14.55 35.56 8.02
C ALA A 193 -14.06 34.14 8.34
N GLY A 194 -14.90 33.09 8.24
CA GLY A 194 -14.58 31.70 8.62
C GLY A 194 -14.64 30.69 7.46
N LYS A 195 -14.90 31.13 6.22
CA LYS A 195 -15.10 30.23 5.08
C LYS A 195 -13.82 29.55 4.59
N TRP A 196 -12.67 30.14 4.90
CA TRP A 196 -11.36 29.71 4.39
C TRP A 196 -10.48 29.17 5.51
N ASP A 197 -11.09 28.41 6.42
CA ASP A 197 -10.34 27.75 7.48
C ASP A 197 -9.55 26.57 6.93
N VAL A 198 -8.28 26.53 7.31
CA VAL A 198 -7.37 25.44 7.00
C VAL A 198 -7.75 24.23 7.89
N PRO A 199 -7.64 22.96 7.45
CA PRO A 199 -8.11 21.80 8.21
C PRO A 199 -7.59 21.72 9.66
N ILE A 200 -6.37 22.21 9.91
CA ILE A 200 -5.79 22.35 11.24
C ILE A 200 -5.51 23.85 11.48
N PRO A 201 -6.43 24.59 12.13
CA PRO A 201 -6.27 26.03 12.32
C PRO A 201 -5.31 26.37 13.47
N LYS A 202 -5.36 25.60 14.56
CA LYS A 202 -4.53 25.81 15.76
C LYS A 202 -3.61 24.61 15.95
N VAL A 203 -2.31 24.89 16.05
CA VAL A 203 -1.27 23.90 16.31
C VAL A 203 -0.65 24.19 17.66
N LYS A 204 -0.18 23.14 18.34
CA LYS A 204 0.61 23.26 19.55
C LYS A 204 1.83 24.15 19.28
N ALA A 205 2.01 25.18 20.11
CA ALA A 205 3.18 26.04 20.05
C ALA A 205 4.44 25.21 20.39
N MET A 206 5.50 25.42 19.61
CA MET A 206 6.77 24.73 19.77
C MET A 206 7.76 25.65 20.47
N SER A 207 8.48 25.14 21.46
CA SER A 207 9.56 25.89 22.09
C SER A 207 10.81 25.89 21.19
N GLU A 208 11.60 26.96 21.25
CA GLU A 208 12.84 27.03 20.46
C GLU A 208 13.85 25.92 20.81
N ALA A 209 13.87 25.51 22.09
CA ALA A 209 14.74 24.44 22.57
C ALA A 209 14.40 23.07 21.96
N GLU A 210 13.13 22.84 21.60
CA GLU A 210 12.71 21.59 20.94
C GLU A 210 13.16 21.56 19.47
N VAL A 211 13.12 22.71 18.79
CA VAL A 211 13.46 22.84 17.36
C VAL A 211 14.97 22.96 17.14
N PHE A 212 15.68 23.60 18.08
CA PHE A 212 17.10 23.86 17.97
C PHE A 212 17.89 23.19 19.10
N ARG A 213 18.78 22.29 18.72
CA ARG A 213 19.81 21.76 19.62
C ARG A 213 21.04 22.68 19.61
N VAL A 214 21.55 23.04 20.78
CA VAL A 214 22.81 23.78 20.91
C VAL A 214 23.97 22.89 20.47
N VAL A 215 24.84 23.42 19.59
CA VAL A 215 26.08 22.73 19.18
C VAL A 215 27.26 23.51 19.73
N GLN A 216 28.11 22.83 20.49
CA GLN A 216 29.36 23.38 20.99
C GLN A 216 30.45 23.21 19.93
N SER A 217 31.19 24.29 19.64
CA SER A 217 32.35 24.28 18.75
C SER A 217 33.61 24.58 19.55
N GLY A 218 34.60 23.67 19.49
CA GLY A 218 35.81 23.75 20.32
C GLY A 218 35.49 23.64 21.81
N LYS A 219 36.36 24.19 22.67
CA LYS A 219 36.23 24.02 24.13
C LYS A 219 35.19 24.94 24.80
N ARG A 220 34.84 26.09 24.21
CA ARG A 220 34.05 27.14 24.91
C ARG A 220 32.90 27.78 24.12
N LYS A 221 32.82 27.64 22.79
CA LYS A 221 31.87 28.43 21.97
C LYS A 221 30.58 27.66 21.68
N THR A 222 29.41 28.28 21.93
CA THR A 222 28.07 27.64 21.84
C THR A 222 27.08 28.39 20.95
N TRP A 223 27.56 29.11 19.95
CA TRP A 223 26.75 30.00 19.10
C TRP A 223 25.95 29.28 18.00
N LYS A 224 26.34 28.04 17.66
CA LYS A 224 25.70 27.23 16.61
C LYS A 224 24.43 26.54 17.12
N ARG A 225 23.47 26.35 16.22
CA ARG A 225 22.18 25.73 16.47
C ARG A 225 21.91 24.69 15.39
N LEU A 226 21.62 23.46 15.78
CA LEU A 226 21.26 22.37 14.88
C LEU A 226 19.75 22.19 14.88
N VAL A 227 19.15 22.18 13.70
CA VAL A 227 17.73 21.91 13.53
C VAL A 227 17.48 20.42 13.74
N THR A 228 16.62 20.09 14.71
CA THR A 228 16.23 18.71 15.06
C THR A 228 15.01 18.24 14.27
N LYS A 229 14.20 19.16 13.76
CA LYS A 229 12.98 18.89 13.01
C LYS A 229 13.24 18.70 11.51
N PRO A 230 12.38 17.96 10.80
CA PRO A 230 12.38 17.88 9.34
C PRO A 230 12.40 19.27 8.68
N CYS A 231 13.13 19.40 7.58
CA CYS A 231 13.22 20.64 6.84
C CYS A 231 13.14 20.41 5.32
N PHE A 232 12.57 21.37 4.62
CA PHE A 232 12.71 21.51 3.19
C PHE A 232 13.86 22.45 2.88
N VAL A 233 14.63 22.06 1.88
CA VAL A 233 15.74 22.84 1.37
C VAL A 233 15.60 22.81 -0.14
N GLY A 234 15.59 23.99 -0.78
CA GLY A 234 15.46 24.09 -2.23
C GLY A 234 16.59 23.37 -2.97
N GLU A 235 16.34 23.00 -4.22
CA GLU A 235 17.25 22.18 -5.03
C GLU A 235 18.62 22.83 -5.25
N ALA A 236 18.66 24.16 -5.36
CA ALA A 236 19.90 24.94 -5.54
C ALA A 236 20.66 25.24 -4.24
N PHE A 237 20.44 24.47 -3.16
CA PHE A 237 21.06 24.78 -1.88
C PHE A 237 22.53 24.32 -1.79
N THR A 238 23.41 25.31 -1.70
CA THR A 238 24.82 25.12 -1.32
C THR A 238 25.01 25.42 0.16
N ARG A 239 25.84 24.62 0.84
CA ARG A 239 26.14 24.87 2.25
C ARG A 239 27.05 26.07 2.38
N LYS A 240 26.74 26.96 3.33
CA LYS A 240 27.64 28.06 3.71
C LYS A 240 28.90 27.50 4.37
N PRO A 241 30.06 28.17 4.26
CA PRO A 241 31.27 27.76 4.98
C PRO A 241 31.02 27.62 6.49
N PRO A 242 31.64 26.64 7.19
CA PRO A 242 31.34 26.34 8.58
C PRO A 242 31.54 27.51 9.56
N LYS A 243 32.35 28.50 9.19
CA LYS A 243 32.59 29.71 9.99
C LYS A 243 31.38 30.66 10.02
N TYR A 244 30.55 30.68 8.96
CA TYR A 244 29.39 31.57 8.81
C TYR A 244 28.04 30.85 9.00
N GLU A 245 28.04 29.52 9.08
CA GLU A 245 26.84 28.72 9.32
C GLU A 245 26.48 28.69 10.82
N ARG A 246 25.47 29.48 11.23
CA ARG A 246 24.89 29.44 12.58
C ARG A 246 23.84 28.33 12.72
N PHE A 247 22.89 28.28 11.80
CA PHE A 247 21.81 27.30 11.77
C PHE A 247 22.17 26.14 10.84
N ILE A 248 22.37 24.95 11.43
CA ILE A 248 22.74 23.74 10.72
C ILE A 248 21.49 22.92 10.43
N ARG A 249 21.21 22.69 9.15
CA ARG A 249 20.14 21.80 8.68
C ARG A 249 20.75 20.47 8.22
N PRO A 250 20.68 19.38 9.00
CA PRO A 250 21.35 18.13 8.67
C PRO A 250 20.71 17.48 7.43
N MET A 251 21.52 16.82 6.59
CA MET A 251 21.04 16.23 5.32
C MET A 251 20.00 15.13 5.53
N ALA A 252 20.11 14.34 6.60
CA ALA A 252 19.16 13.27 6.92
C ALA A 252 17.74 13.76 7.19
N LEU A 253 17.57 15.02 7.60
CA LEU A 253 16.27 15.63 7.87
C LEU A 253 15.76 16.48 6.70
N ARG A 254 16.43 16.45 5.54
CA ARG A 254 16.01 17.20 4.36
C ARG A 254 15.08 16.34 3.51
N PHE A 255 13.83 16.74 3.43
CA PHE A 255 12.83 16.09 2.60
C PHE A 255 12.60 16.92 1.34
N THR A 256 12.44 16.23 0.20
CA THR A 256 12.13 16.85 -1.10
C THR A 256 10.72 16.54 -1.58
N LYS A 257 10.09 15.50 -1.03
CA LYS A 257 8.75 15.02 -1.42
C LYS A 257 7.84 14.91 -0.20
N ALA A 258 6.54 15.05 -0.43
CA ALA A 258 5.49 14.86 0.56
C ALA A 258 4.43 13.87 0.03
N HIS A 259 3.83 13.11 0.95
CA HIS A 259 2.64 12.31 0.68
C HIS A 259 1.41 13.19 0.87
N VAL A 260 0.81 13.56 -0.24
CA VAL A 260 -0.26 14.54 -0.32
C VAL A 260 -1.57 13.83 -0.63
N THR A 261 -2.60 14.11 0.17
CA THR A 261 -3.93 13.50 0.04
C THR A 261 -4.91 14.51 -0.54
N HIS A 262 -5.68 14.08 -1.55
CA HIS A 262 -6.77 14.90 -2.10
C HIS A 262 -8.08 14.55 -1.40
N PRO A 263 -8.76 15.49 -0.71
CA PRO A 263 -9.94 15.18 0.09
C PRO A 263 -11.12 14.66 -0.75
N GLU A 264 -11.34 15.18 -1.97
CA GLU A 264 -12.47 14.76 -2.82
C GLU A 264 -12.23 13.38 -3.47
N LEU A 265 -11.07 13.20 -4.13
CA LEU A 265 -10.71 11.93 -4.79
C LEU A 265 -10.37 10.81 -3.81
N LYS A 266 -10.11 11.12 -2.53
CA LYS A 266 -9.66 10.18 -1.48
C LYS A 266 -8.43 9.35 -1.90
N ALA A 267 -7.59 9.93 -2.75
CA ALA A 267 -6.36 9.33 -3.27
C ALA A 267 -5.13 10.07 -2.73
N THR A 268 -4.00 9.36 -2.69
CA THR A 268 -2.73 9.87 -2.15
C THR A 268 -1.65 9.89 -3.24
N PHE A 269 -0.90 10.98 -3.31
CA PHE A 269 0.14 11.21 -4.31
C PHE A 269 1.45 11.57 -3.63
N GLN A 270 2.59 11.12 -4.18
CA GLN A 270 3.91 11.47 -3.67
C GLN A 270 4.48 12.64 -4.47
N LEU A 271 4.06 13.85 -4.10
CA LEU A 271 4.37 15.07 -4.85
C LEU A 271 5.66 15.73 -4.35
N PRO A 272 6.48 16.34 -5.24
CA PRO A 272 7.62 17.11 -4.82
C PRO A 272 7.19 18.43 -4.17
N ILE A 273 7.92 18.82 -3.12
CA ILE A 273 7.72 20.08 -2.40
C ILE A 273 8.46 21.16 -3.19
N LEU A 274 7.76 22.25 -3.50
CA LEU A 274 8.33 23.43 -4.14
C LEU A 274 8.87 24.41 -3.10
N GLY A 275 8.15 24.56 -1.99
CA GLY A 275 8.51 25.51 -0.94
C GLY A 275 7.70 25.35 0.33
N VAL A 276 8.18 26.00 1.39
CA VAL A 276 7.43 26.16 2.64
C VAL A 276 6.84 27.57 2.64
N LYS A 277 5.52 27.68 2.61
CA LYS A 277 4.85 28.99 2.54
C LYS A 277 4.65 29.62 3.90
N LYS A 278 4.20 28.84 4.88
CA LYS A 278 3.91 29.33 6.23
C LYS A 278 4.08 28.24 7.27
N ASN A 279 4.91 28.51 8.28
CA ASN A 279 4.94 27.73 9.51
C ASN A 279 4.08 28.44 10.58
N PRO A 280 3.15 27.75 11.26
CA PRO A 280 2.26 28.38 12.24
C PRO A 280 2.97 28.87 13.52
N SER A 281 4.15 28.33 13.86
CA SER A 281 4.85 28.71 15.10
C SER A 281 5.65 30.01 14.96
N SER A 282 6.44 30.15 13.90
CA SER A 282 7.23 31.36 13.67
C SER A 282 7.58 31.58 12.19
N PRO A 283 7.76 32.84 11.76
CA PRO A 283 8.24 33.15 10.41
C PRO A 283 9.69 32.68 10.20
N LEU A 284 10.53 32.67 11.25
CA LEU A 284 11.90 32.17 11.18
C LEU A 284 11.96 30.70 10.72
N TYR A 285 11.01 29.88 11.17
CA TYR A 285 10.90 28.48 10.75
C TYR A 285 10.49 28.36 9.28
N THR A 286 9.72 29.31 8.77
CA THR A 286 9.36 29.38 7.35
C THR A 286 10.62 29.65 6.51
N SER A 287 11.44 30.64 6.89
CA SER A 287 12.69 30.97 6.19
C SER A 287 13.72 29.83 6.24
N LEU A 288 13.80 29.11 7.36
CA LEU A 288 14.65 27.92 7.51
C LEU A 288 14.06 26.68 6.82
N GLY A 289 12.80 26.73 6.38
CA GLY A 289 12.10 25.60 5.77
C GLY A 289 11.78 24.48 6.75
N VAL A 290 11.61 24.76 8.05
CA VAL A 290 11.26 23.74 9.05
C VAL A 290 9.81 23.32 8.87
N ILE A 291 9.60 22.02 8.78
CA ILE A 291 8.30 21.39 8.57
C ILE A 291 7.84 20.78 9.89
N THR A 292 6.72 21.30 10.39
CA THR A 292 6.04 20.83 11.60
C THR A 292 4.59 20.54 11.24
N LYS A 293 3.84 19.98 12.19
CA LYS A 293 2.39 19.84 12.05
C LYS A 293 1.77 21.21 11.73
N GLY A 294 0.85 21.22 10.78
CA GLY A 294 0.14 22.42 10.31
C GLY A 294 0.96 23.41 9.48
N THR A 295 2.21 23.10 9.14
CA THR A 295 2.97 23.87 8.15
C THR A 295 2.26 23.80 6.80
N VAL A 296 2.13 24.95 6.13
CA VAL A 296 1.60 25.06 4.77
C VAL A 296 2.76 24.98 3.78
N LEU A 297 2.71 23.97 2.93
CA LEU A 297 3.66 23.69 1.88
C LEU A 297 3.07 24.09 0.53
N GLU A 298 3.94 24.46 -0.39
CA GLU A 298 3.62 24.54 -1.81
C GLU A 298 4.13 23.25 -2.46
N VAL A 299 3.23 22.51 -3.10
CA VAL A 299 3.52 21.20 -3.70
C VAL A 299 3.22 21.24 -5.20
N ASN A 300 4.03 20.51 -5.97
CA ASN A 300 3.82 20.41 -7.39
C ASN A 300 2.63 19.47 -7.67
N VAL A 301 1.61 19.95 -8.36
CA VAL A 301 0.39 19.20 -8.71
C VAL A 301 0.28 18.87 -10.20
N SER A 302 1.38 18.97 -10.96
CA SER A 302 1.40 18.61 -12.38
C SER A 302 0.90 17.20 -12.67
N GLU A 303 1.12 16.25 -11.75
CA GLU A 303 0.65 14.86 -11.87
C GLU A 303 -0.89 14.72 -11.75
N LEU A 304 -1.57 15.70 -11.14
CA LEU A 304 -3.03 15.69 -10.99
C LEU A 304 -3.77 16.22 -12.23
N GLY A 305 -3.08 16.92 -13.13
CA GLY A 305 -3.69 17.49 -14.33
C GLY A 305 -4.78 18.51 -14.04
N LEU A 306 -4.66 19.27 -12.94
CA LEU A 306 -5.63 20.33 -12.60
C LEU A 306 -5.53 21.47 -13.62
N VAL A 307 -6.68 21.85 -14.19
CA VAL A 307 -6.78 22.93 -15.18
C VAL A 307 -7.77 23.98 -14.68
N THR A 308 -7.42 25.24 -14.81
CA THR A 308 -8.32 26.35 -14.53
C THR A 308 -9.39 26.48 -15.63
N GLN A 309 -10.49 27.19 -15.37
CA GLN A 309 -11.52 27.43 -16.39
C GLN A 309 -10.96 28.10 -17.67
N GLY A 310 -9.85 28.83 -17.56
CA GLY A 310 -9.14 29.44 -18.69
C GLY A 310 -8.13 28.52 -19.39
N GLY A 311 -8.16 27.21 -19.17
CA GLY A 311 -7.28 26.24 -19.84
C GLY A 311 -5.83 26.23 -19.37
N LYS A 312 -5.45 27.09 -18.42
CA LYS A 312 -4.10 27.10 -17.84
C LYS A 312 -3.94 25.94 -16.86
N VAL A 313 -2.85 25.19 -17.03
CA VAL A 313 -2.48 24.07 -16.15
C VAL A 313 -1.96 24.61 -14.81
N VAL A 314 -2.52 24.09 -13.72
CA VAL A 314 -2.05 24.39 -12.36
C VAL A 314 -0.90 23.44 -12.04
N TRP A 315 0.26 24.01 -11.74
CA TRP A 315 1.45 23.24 -11.37
C TRP A 315 1.79 23.36 -9.89
N GLY A 316 1.28 24.36 -9.17
CA GLY A 316 1.50 24.54 -7.73
C GLY A 316 0.19 24.65 -6.95
N LYS A 317 0.07 23.91 -5.85
CA LYS A 317 -1.04 24.06 -4.90
C LYS A 317 -0.54 24.07 -3.47
N TYR A 318 -1.32 24.66 -2.57
CA TYR A 318 -1.02 24.60 -1.14
C TYR A 318 -1.51 23.29 -0.52
N ALA A 319 -0.70 22.74 0.36
CA ALA A 319 -1.02 21.57 1.16
C ALA A 319 -0.67 21.84 2.62
N GLN A 320 -1.49 21.36 3.55
CA GLN A 320 -1.20 21.44 4.97
C GLN A 320 -0.70 20.10 5.51
N VAL A 321 0.43 20.13 6.23
CA VAL A 321 0.97 18.95 6.90
C VAL A 321 0.09 18.56 8.09
N THR A 322 -0.31 17.29 8.17
CA THR A 322 -1.24 16.80 9.20
C THR A 322 -0.56 16.02 10.32
N ASN A 323 0.58 15.40 10.04
CA ASN A 323 1.31 14.56 10.99
C ASN A 323 2.46 15.30 11.70
N HIS A 324 3.17 14.56 12.57
CA HIS A 324 4.42 15.00 13.20
C HIS A 324 5.60 14.32 12.48
N PRO A 325 6.18 14.95 11.45
CA PRO A 325 7.16 14.29 10.58
C PRO A 325 8.44 13.86 11.31
N GLU A 326 8.74 14.46 12.47
CA GLU A 326 9.87 14.09 13.33
C GLU A 326 9.78 12.67 13.92
N ASN A 327 8.58 12.13 14.09
CA ASN A 327 8.36 10.81 14.71
C ASN A 327 8.20 9.71 13.65
N ASP A 328 7.60 10.06 12.52
CA ASP A 328 7.21 9.09 11.48
C ASP A 328 8.27 8.93 10.39
N GLY A 329 9.08 9.97 10.14
CA GLY A 329 10.01 10.01 8.99
C GLY A 329 9.31 10.21 7.64
N CYS A 330 8.01 10.52 7.64
CA CYS A 330 7.21 10.83 6.46
C CYS A 330 6.52 12.19 6.63
N ILE A 331 6.34 12.92 5.52
CA ILE A 331 5.55 14.16 5.51
C ILE A 331 4.21 13.83 4.88
N ASN A 332 3.16 13.78 5.70
CA ASN A 332 1.79 13.59 5.25
C ASN A 332 1.06 14.92 5.25
N ALA A 333 0.45 15.26 4.12
CA ALA A 333 -0.25 16.51 3.93
C ALA A 333 -1.61 16.32 3.26
N VAL A 334 -2.50 17.28 3.45
CA VAL A 334 -3.82 17.37 2.81
C VAL A 334 -3.80 18.57 1.87
N LEU A 335 -4.24 18.40 0.63
CA LEU A 335 -4.40 19.53 -0.29
C LEU A 335 -5.46 20.49 0.23
N LEU A 336 -5.15 21.78 0.17
CA LEU A 336 -6.14 22.83 0.35
C LEU A 336 -6.81 23.01 -1.01
N VAL A 337 -8.09 22.63 -1.09
CA VAL A 337 -8.89 22.67 -2.32
C VAL A 337 -9.66 23.97 -2.42
#